data_AF-A0A953PDG1-F1
#
_entry.id   AF-A0A953PDG1-F1
#
_cell.length_a   1.000
_cell.length_b   1.000
_cell.length_c   1.000
_cell.angle_alpha   90.00
_cell.angle_beta   90.00
_cell.angle_gamma   90.00
#
_symmetry.space_group_name_H-M   'P 1'
#
loop_
_entity.id
_entity.type
_entity.pdbx_description
1 polymer ?
#
loop_
_entity_poly.entity_id
_entity_poly.type
_entity_poly.pdbx_seq_one_letter_code
_entity_poly.pdbx_strand_id
1 'polypeptide(L)'
;MSATQNSALFRKLPSTDEVLRQPEVQALADREGHAAVTESVRAVLTGLRQEIADDRLNEQSLDLALGGLPAAIERQLRHSLSYSLRPLVNATGVILHTNLGRAPLAAATVDHIRETALTYSNLEFDLATGERGKRDVHVNRLFQQLLTDGISTEHVGTAAPGCPAERSSAARAAGRFLKGRASRKPPARSAGRTTQRRHHHQIDRVHGREESAVCRDASRRHPIVNFAVQTARSRV
;
A
#
# COMPACT_ATOMS: atom_id res chain seq x y z
N MET A 1 17.80 -41.44 -4.33
CA MET A 1 19.17 -41.92 -4.01
C MET A 1 19.08 -42.97 -2.90
N SER A 2 20.14 -43.74 -2.59
CA SER A 2 20.03 -44.77 -1.53
C SER A 2 19.90 -44.09 -0.17
N ALA A 3 19.06 -44.62 0.74
CA ALA A 3 18.85 -44.03 2.08
C ALA A 3 20.16 -43.78 2.85
N THR A 4 21.19 -44.59 2.58
CA THR A 4 22.54 -44.46 3.13
C THR A 4 23.28 -43.20 2.65
N GLN A 5 23.09 -42.78 1.39
CA GLN A 5 23.69 -41.56 0.85
C GLN A 5 23.10 -40.30 1.51
N ASN A 6 21.78 -40.25 1.73
CA ASN A 6 21.16 -39.11 2.41
C ASN A 6 21.62 -38.99 3.87
N SER A 7 21.79 -40.12 4.58
CA SER A 7 22.36 -40.11 5.93
C SER A 7 23.78 -39.51 5.99
N ALA A 8 24.61 -39.77 4.96
CA ALA A 8 25.96 -39.19 4.88
C ALA A 8 25.91 -37.66 4.65
N LEU A 9 25.01 -37.20 3.78
CA LEU A 9 24.83 -35.76 3.51
C LEU A 9 24.34 -35.00 4.75
N PHE A 10 23.36 -35.54 5.49
CA PHE A 10 22.87 -34.89 6.71
C PHE A 10 23.94 -34.71 7.80
N ARG A 11 24.93 -35.60 7.86
CA ARG A 11 26.05 -35.51 8.83
C ARG A 11 27.06 -34.41 8.48
N LYS A 12 27.11 -33.96 7.22
CA LYS A 12 27.98 -32.85 6.80
C LYS A 12 27.44 -31.47 7.19
N LEU A 13 26.17 -31.36 7.57
CA LEU A 13 25.60 -30.06 7.95
C LEU A 13 26.14 -29.60 9.30
N PRO A 14 26.70 -28.37 9.40
CA PRO A 14 27.18 -27.83 10.65
C PRO A 14 26.02 -27.52 11.60
N SER A 15 26.34 -27.48 12.89
CA SER A 15 25.38 -27.01 13.89
C SER A 15 25.17 -25.49 13.78
N THR A 16 24.02 -24.99 14.24
CA THR A 16 23.77 -23.53 14.28
C THR A 16 24.85 -22.79 15.08
N ASP A 17 25.31 -23.36 16.20
CA ASP A 17 26.35 -22.78 17.05
C ASP A 17 27.71 -22.70 16.34
N GLU A 18 28.08 -23.75 15.61
CA GLU A 18 29.31 -23.78 14.81
C GLU A 18 29.32 -22.71 13.72
N VAL A 19 28.18 -22.51 13.05
CA VAL A 19 28.03 -21.43 12.05
C VAL A 19 28.11 -20.05 12.70
N LEU A 20 27.48 -19.87 13.87
CA LEU A 20 27.51 -18.61 14.61
C LEU A 20 28.91 -18.27 15.16
N ARG A 21 29.81 -19.25 15.30
CA ARG A 21 31.20 -19.03 15.70
C ARG A 21 32.12 -18.62 14.55
N GLN A 22 31.65 -18.65 13.31
CA GLN A 22 32.45 -18.20 12.17
C GLN A 22 32.63 -16.67 12.20
N PRO A 23 33.85 -16.14 11.99
CA PRO A 23 34.12 -14.71 12.09
C PRO A 23 33.20 -13.83 11.22
N GLU A 24 32.89 -14.29 10.00
CA GLU A 24 32.01 -13.56 9.07
C GLU A 24 30.58 -13.45 9.61
N VAL A 25 30.06 -14.51 10.24
CA VAL A 25 28.70 -14.54 10.81
C VAL A 25 28.65 -13.76 12.13
N GLN A 26 29.72 -13.78 12.92
CA GLN A 26 29.84 -12.94 14.11
C GLN A 26 29.82 -11.46 13.76
N ALA A 27 30.57 -11.05 12.74
CA ALA A 27 30.55 -9.67 12.26
C ALA A 27 29.15 -9.21 11.81
N LEU A 28 28.34 -10.12 11.24
CA LEU A 28 26.92 -9.85 10.94
C LEU A 28 26.08 -9.71 12.21
N ALA A 29 26.32 -10.56 13.22
CA ALA A 29 25.58 -10.53 14.48
C ALA A 29 25.83 -9.24 15.26
N ASP A 30 27.07 -8.72 15.22
CA ASP A 30 27.45 -7.45 15.85
C ASP A 30 26.78 -6.24 15.16
N ARG A 31 26.59 -6.32 13.83
CA ARG A 31 25.99 -5.23 13.03
C ARG A 31 24.47 -5.21 13.06
N GLU A 32 23.84 -6.36 12.88
CA GLU A 32 22.40 -6.49 12.60
C GLU A 32 21.62 -7.11 13.76
N GLY A 33 22.32 -7.56 14.81
CA GLY A 33 21.73 -8.15 16.01
C GLY A 33 21.69 -9.68 15.99
N HIS A 34 22.08 -10.27 17.11
CA HIS A 34 22.26 -11.72 17.25
C HIS A 34 21.00 -12.55 16.94
N ALA A 35 19.82 -12.07 17.35
CA ALA A 35 18.56 -12.77 17.12
C ALA A 35 18.22 -12.90 15.63
N ALA A 36 18.40 -11.81 14.86
CA ALA A 36 18.09 -11.80 13.43
C ALA A 36 19.05 -12.71 12.63
N VAL A 37 20.32 -12.71 13.00
CA VAL A 37 21.33 -13.59 12.38
C VAL A 37 21.06 -15.04 12.72
N THR A 38 20.77 -15.36 13.97
CA THR A 38 20.46 -16.73 14.40
C THR A 38 19.26 -17.30 13.64
N GLU A 39 18.21 -16.50 13.46
CA GLU A 39 17.04 -16.92 12.68
C GLU A 39 17.38 -17.13 11.20
N SER A 40 18.23 -16.26 10.63
CA SER A 40 18.70 -16.38 9.25
C SER A 40 19.55 -17.64 9.05
N VAL A 41 20.43 -17.98 9.99
CA VAL A 41 21.21 -19.22 9.99
C VAL A 41 20.29 -20.44 10.02
N ARG A 42 19.30 -20.45 10.93
CA ARG A 42 18.31 -21.54 11.03
C ARG A 42 17.53 -21.72 9.73
N ALA A 43 17.09 -20.61 9.12
CA ALA A 43 16.37 -20.65 7.86
C ALA A 43 17.21 -21.27 6.73
N VAL A 44 18.47 -20.85 6.59
CA VAL A 44 19.38 -21.39 5.56
C VAL A 44 19.66 -22.88 5.79
N LEU A 45 20.00 -23.29 7.02
CA LEU A 45 20.23 -24.69 7.34
C LEU A 45 18.97 -25.55 7.16
N THR A 46 17.79 -25.00 7.44
CA THR A 46 16.51 -25.69 7.18
C THR A 46 16.27 -25.89 5.69
N GLY A 47 16.57 -24.88 4.87
CA GLY A 47 16.52 -25.01 3.40
C GLY A 47 17.45 -26.12 2.89
N LEU A 48 18.70 -26.16 3.35
CA LEU A 48 19.64 -27.23 2.99
C LEU A 48 19.14 -28.61 3.42
N ARG A 49 18.55 -28.74 4.62
CA ARG A 49 17.94 -30.01 5.06
C ARG A 49 16.80 -30.45 4.15
N GLN A 50 15.95 -29.52 3.70
CA GLN A 50 14.87 -29.82 2.77
C GLN A 50 15.39 -30.22 1.40
N GLU A 51 16.42 -29.55 0.88
CA GLU A 51 17.01 -29.91 -0.40
C GLU A 51 17.70 -31.28 -0.38
N ILE A 52 18.30 -31.69 0.74
CA ILE A 52 18.80 -33.07 0.92
C ILE A 52 17.63 -34.06 1.00
N ALA A 53 16.57 -33.74 1.75
CA ALA A 53 15.40 -34.60 1.88
C ALA A 53 14.68 -34.83 0.54
N ASP A 54 14.66 -33.82 -0.31
CA ASP A 54 14.03 -33.85 -1.64
C ASP A 54 14.97 -34.41 -2.74
N ASP A 55 16.11 -35.02 -2.37
CA ASP A 55 17.12 -35.57 -3.29
C ASP A 55 17.66 -34.52 -4.32
N ARG A 56 17.61 -33.23 -3.99
CA ARG A 56 18.08 -32.13 -4.87
C ARG A 56 19.57 -31.81 -4.71
N LEU A 57 20.17 -32.19 -3.59
CA LEU A 57 21.59 -31.99 -3.33
C LEU A 57 22.36 -33.30 -3.40
N ASN A 58 23.44 -33.30 -4.17
CA ASN A 58 24.48 -34.31 -4.09
C ASN A 58 25.64 -33.79 -3.22
N GLU A 59 26.62 -34.63 -2.96
CA GLU A 59 27.76 -34.32 -2.09
C GLU A 59 28.57 -33.10 -2.55
N GLN A 60 28.86 -33.01 -3.85
CA GLN A 60 29.63 -31.90 -4.42
C GLN A 60 28.86 -30.57 -4.32
N SER A 61 27.56 -30.58 -4.62
CA SER A 61 26.68 -29.42 -4.48
C SER A 61 26.54 -28.96 -3.04
N LEU A 62 26.53 -29.91 -2.08
CA LEU A 62 26.49 -29.59 -0.66
C LEU A 62 27.79 -28.92 -0.19
N ASP A 63 28.96 -29.44 -0.59
CA ASP A 63 30.25 -28.86 -0.22
C ASP A 63 30.38 -27.43 -0.79
N LEU A 64 29.91 -27.19 -2.02
CA LEU A 64 29.82 -25.84 -2.60
C LEU A 64 28.86 -24.94 -1.81
N ALA A 65 27.69 -25.44 -1.42
CA ALA A 65 26.71 -24.68 -0.64
C ALA A 65 27.26 -24.31 0.76
N LEU A 66 28.00 -25.21 1.39
CA LEU A 66 28.68 -24.97 2.67
C LEU A 66 29.82 -23.95 2.53
N GLY A 67 30.58 -23.99 1.43
CA GLY A 67 31.59 -22.96 1.12
C GLY A 67 30.99 -21.57 0.90
N GLY A 68 29.75 -21.48 0.41
CA GLY A 68 29.00 -20.23 0.22
C GLY A 68 28.07 -19.86 1.39
N LEU A 69 28.17 -20.56 2.53
CA LEU A 69 27.20 -20.46 3.62
C LEU A 69 27.11 -19.04 4.24
N PRO A 70 28.21 -18.33 4.54
CA PRO A 70 28.13 -16.97 5.08
C PRO A 70 27.39 -16.00 4.15
N ALA A 71 27.68 -16.06 2.85
CA ALA A 71 27.02 -15.24 1.84
C ALA A 71 25.53 -15.58 1.69
N ALA A 72 25.16 -16.86 1.85
CA ALA A 72 23.76 -17.29 1.86
C ALA A 72 23.00 -16.77 3.09
N ILE A 73 23.64 -16.80 4.27
CA ILE A 73 23.09 -16.26 5.53
C ILE A 73 22.90 -14.75 5.40
N GLU A 74 23.89 -14.02 4.90
CA GLU A 74 23.79 -12.58 4.72
C GLU A 74 22.66 -12.22 3.77
N ARG A 75 22.51 -12.95 2.65
CA ARG A 75 21.40 -12.74 1.71
C ARG A 75 20.05 -13.01 2.37
N GLN A 76 19.92 -14.06 3.17
CA GLN A 76 18.71 -14.38 3.90
C GLN A 76 18.38 -13.31 4.94
N LEU A 77 19.38 -12.81 5.65
CA LEU A 77 19.26 -11.71 6.61
C LEU A 77 18.81 -10.42 5.94
N ARG A 78 19.45 -10.03 4.82
CA ARG A 78 19.03 -8.86 4.05
C ARG A 78 17.60 -9.01 3.54
N HIS A 79 17.18 -10.21 3.18
CA HIS A 79 15.82 -10.47 2.74
C HIS A 79 14.81 -10.36 3.90
N SER A 80 15.11 -10.95 5.05
CA SER A 80 14.22 -10.92 6.23
C SER A 80 14.09 -9.52 6.83
N LEU A 81 15.16 -8.72 6.77
CA LEU A 81 15.16 -7.32 7.23
C LEU A 81 14.61 -6.35 6.17
N SER A 82 14.31 -6.81 4.95
CA SER A 82 13.84 -5.92 3.90
C SER A 82 12.39 -5.47 4.12
N TYR A 83 12.12 -4.19 3.83
CA TYR A 83 10.75 -3.68 3.79
C TYR A 83 9.91 -4.42 2.75
N SER A 84 8.68 -4.77 3.11
CA SER A 84 7.72 -5.44 2.21
C SER A 84 7.30 -4.56 1.03
N LEU A 85 7.26 -3.23 1.22
CA LEU A 85 7.03 -2.26 0.16
C LEU A 85 8.37 -1.91 -0.51
N ARG A 86 8.44 -2.14 -1.83
CA ARG A 86 9.63 -1.91 -2.65
C ARG A 86 9.30 -0.96 -3.80
N PRO A 87 10.24 -0.11 -4.23
CA PRO A 87 10.08 0.69 -5.44
C PRO A 87 9.89 -0.20 -6.67
N LEU A 88 9.01 0.22 -7.58
CA LEU A 88 8.70 -0.49 -8.82
C LEU A 88 8.78 0.47 -10.01
N VAL A 89 9.16 -0.04 -11.18
CA VAL A 89 9.10 0.71 -12.45
C VAL A 89 7.77 0.38 -13.13
N ASN A 90 6.96 1.42 -13.41
CA ASN A 90 5.70 1.24 -14.12
C ASN A 90 5.95 1.16 -15.64
N ALA A 91 5.91 -0.05 -16.19
CA ALA A 91 6.00 -0.32 -17.63
C ALA A 91 4.64 -0.58 -18.31
N THR A 92 3.53 -0.36 -17.60
CA THR A 92 2.17 -0.69 -18.10
C THR A 92 1.55 0.40 -18.97
N GLY A 93 2.09 1.62 -18.92
CA GLY A 93 1.47 2.81 -19.52
C GLY A 93 0.22 3.32 -18.78
N VAL A 94 -0.24 2.66 -17.71
CA VAL A 94 -1.36 3.13 -16.89
C VAL A 94 -0.88 4.16 -15.88
N ILE A 95 -1.35 5.41 -16.01
CA ILE A 95 -0.96 6.52 -15.14
C ILE A 95 -1.44 6.30 -13.69
N LEU A 96 -2.73 6.04 -13.48
CA LEU A 96 -3.31 5.79 -12.14
C LEU A 96 -3.47 4.29 -11.89
N HIS A 97 -2.36 3.63 -11.54
CA HIS A 97 -2.35 2.20 -11.34
C HIS A 97 -2.70 1.82 -9.89
N THR A 98 -3.87 1.20 -9.67
CA THR A 98 -4.38 0.90 -8.32
C THR A 98 -3.47 -0.03 -7.52
N ASN A 99 -2.81 -0.97 -8.18
CA ASN A 99 -1.91 -1.92 -7.49
C ASN A 99 -0.51 -1.34 -7.23
N LEU A 100 -0.13 -0.24 -7.89
CA LEU A 100 1.20 0.39 -7.75
C LEU A 100 1.15 1.67 -6.92
N GLY A 101 0.03 1.94 -6.22
CA GLY A 101 -0.08 3.10 -5.34
C GLY A 101 -0.65 4.37 -5.97
N ARG A 102 -1.31 4.29 -7.14
CA ARG A 102 -1.97 5.41 -7.84
C ARG A 102 -0.96 6.51 -8.24
N ALA A 103 -1.18 7.74 -7.79
CA ALA A 103 -0.39 8.89 -8.17
C ALA A 103 0.85 9.01 -7.27
N PRO A 104 2.07 8.96 -7.83
CA PRO A 104 3.27 9.33 -7.09
C PRO A 104 3.19 10.78 -6.59
N LEU A 105 3.79 11.05 -5.44
CA LEU A 105 3.90 12.41 -4.90
C LEU A 105 5.05 13.16 -5.58
N ALA A 106 4.91 14.48 -5.73
CA ALA A 106 6.00 15.32 -6.20
C ALA A 106 7.12 15.41 -5.14
N ALA A 107 8.38 15.57 -5.58
CA ALA A 107 9.53 15.66 -4.69
C ALA A 107 9.35 16.73 -3.60
N ALA A 108 8.94 17.94 -3.98
CA ALA A 108 8.67 19.03 -3.04
C ALA A 108 7.61 18.67 -1.97
N THR A 109 6.62 17.83 -2.29
CA THR A 109 5.64 17.35 -1.32
C THR A 109 6.26 16.36 -0.34
N VAL A 110 7.12 15.44 -0.82
CA VAL A 110 7.81 14.48 0.03
C VAL A 110 8.78 15.18 0.98
N ASP A 111 9.50 16.20 0.50
CA ASP A 111 10.43 16.98 1.32
C ASP A 111 9.70 17.69 2.46
N HIS A 112 8.55 18.32 2.18
CA HIS A 112 7.75 18.98 3.21
C HIS A 112 7.12 18.00 4.22
N ILE A 113 6.69 16.81 3.77
CA ILE A 113 6.25 15.73 4.66
C ILE A 113 7.39 15.31 5.59
N ARG A 114 8.60 15.12 5.03
CA ARG A 114 9.78 14.73 5.81
C ARG A 114 10.12 15.77 6.87
N GLU A 115 10.16 17.05 6.51
CA GLU A 115 10.40 18.16 7.43
C GLU A 115 9.39 18.17 8.58
N THR A 116 8.10 18.14 8.25
CA THR A 116 7.00 18.19 9.24
C THR A 116 6.96 16.96 10.14
N ALA A 117 7.32 15.78 9.62
CA ALA A 117 7.28 14.52 10.37
C ALA A 117 8.47 14.33 11.34
N LEU A 118 9.58 15.04 11.14
CA LEU A 118 10.77 14.96 11.99
C LEU A 118 10.67 15.82 13.25
N THR A 119 9.71 16.75 13.32
CA THR A 119 9.53 17.67 14.46
C THR A 119 8.10 17.63 14.97
N TYR A 120 7.87 18.25 16.13
CA TYR A 120 6.52 18.62 16.53
C TYR A 120 5.96 19.65 15.54
N SER A 121 4.64 19.62 15.32
CA SER A 121 3.92 20.56 14.48
C SER A 121 2.69 21.09 15.20
N ASN A 122 2.19 22.23 14.74
CA ASN A 122 0.96 22.84 15.24
C ASN A 122 -0.31 22.15 14.68
N LEU A 123 -0.26 20.84 14.48
CA LEU A 123 -1.33 20.05 13.85
C LEU A 123 -2.69 20.27 14.53
N GLU A 124 -2.70 20.37 15.86
CA GLU A 124 -3.90 20.68 16.66
C GLU A 124 -3.62 21.78 17.69
N PHE A 125 -2.71 22.71 17.38
CA PHE A 125 -2.34 23.80 18.29
C PHE A 125 -2.49 25.15 17.60
N ASP A 126 -3.26 26.04 18.21
CA ASP A 126 -3.46 27.40 17.69
C ASP A 126 -2.35 28.31 18.23
N LEU A 127 -1.54 28.88 17.33
CA LEU A 127 -0.42 29.74 17.69
C LEU A 127 -0.86 31.12 18.19
N ALA A 128 -2.07 31.56 17.84
CA ALA A 128 -2.60 32.86 18.26
C ALA A 128 -3.20 32.80 19.66
N THR A 129 -3.94 31.73 20.00
CA THR A 129 -4.56 31.58 21.31
C THR A 129 -3.70 30.81 22.31
N GLY A 130 -2.76 30.00 21.82
CA GLY A 130 -2.00 29.07 22.65
C GLY A 130 -2.81 27.85 23.13
N GLU A 131 -4.00 27.63 22.56
CA GLU A 131 -4.91 26.56 22.95
C GLU A 131 -4.95 25.42 21.92
N ARG A 132 -5.66 24.35 22.28
CA ARG A 132 -5.89 23.22 21.36
C ARG A 132 -6.84 23.63 20.23
N GLY A 133 -6.36 23.55 18.99
CA GLY A 133 -7.12 23.82 17.76
C GLY A 133 -7.67 22.56 17.08
N LYS A 134 -8.23 22.74 15.88
CA LYS A 134 -8.70 21.66 14.99
C LYS A 134 -7.71 21.45 13.85
N ARG A 135 -7.38 20.20 13.51
CA ARG A 135 -6.45 19.89 12.40
C ARG A 135 -6.95 20.28 11.01
N ASP A 136 -8.26 20.30 10.80
CA ASP A 136 -8.85 20.51 9.47
C ASP A 136 -8.68 21.97 8.97
N VAL A 137 -8.33 22.91 9.86
CA VAL A 137 -8.15 24.33 9.51
C VAL A 137 -7.04 24.53 8.47
N HIS A 138 -6.00 23.70 8.53
CA HIS A 138 -4.82 23.79 7.65
C HIS A 138 -5.16 23.52 6.19
N VAL A 139 -6.14 22.64 5.93
CA VAL A 139 -6.59 22.28 4.57
C VAL A 139 -7.86 23.01 4.16
N ASN A 140 -8.70 23.42 5.11
CA ASN A 140 -9.99 24.06 4.81
C ASN A 140 -9.81 25.35 3.99
N ARG A 141 -8.81 26.17 4.33
CA ARG A 141 -8.50 27.38 3.57
C ARG A 141 -8.16 27.05 2.10
N LEU A 142 -7.37 26.00 1.86
CA LEU A 142 -6.98 25.58 0.53
C LEU A 142 -8.17 25.03 -0.27
N PHE A 143 -9.04 24.24 0.38
CA PHE A 143 -10.25 23.76 -0.27
C PHE A 143 -11.21 24.90 -0.61
N GLN A 144 -11.37 25.89 0.26
CA GLN A 144 -12.20 27.06 -0.03
C GLN A 144 -11.67 27.80 -1.26
N GLN A 145 -10.37 28.09 -1.33
CA GLN A 145 -9.76 28.71 -2.49
C GLN A 145 -9.99 27.88 -3.76
N LEU A 146 -9.68 26.59 -3.71
CA LEU A 146 -9.75 25.72 -4.89
C LEU A 146 -11.18 25.48 -5.39
N LEU A 147 -12.15 25.42 -4.48
CA LEU A 147 -13.55 25.11 -4.81
C LEU A 147 -14.42 26.35 -5.00
N THR A 148 -14.03 27.51 -4.47
CA THR A 148 -14.86 28.73 -4.50
C THR A 148 -14.32 29.73 -5.51
N ASP A 149 -12.99 29.90 -5.60
CA ASP A 149 -12.39 30.84 -6.57
C ASP A 149 -12.44 30.29 -8.02
N GLY A 150 -12.60 28.97 -8.17
CA GLY A 150 -12.77 28.30 -9.47
C GLY A 150 -14.20 28.35 -10.03
N ILE A 151 -15.18 28.82 -9.26
CA ILE A 151 -16.57 29.02 -9.74
C ILE A 151 -16.73 30.48 -10.20
N SER A 152 -15.83 30.93 -11.07
CA SER A 152 -16.20 31.97 -12.03
C SER A 152 -17.16 31.28 -12.98
N THR A 153 -18.46 31.51 -12.79
CA THR A 153 -19.52 31.05 -13.68
C THR A 153 -19.36 31.75 -15.02
N GLU A 154 -18.40 31.31 -15.83
CA GLU A 154 -18.50 31.48 -17.27
C GLU A 154 -19.74 30.70 -17.68
N HIS A 155 -20.84 31.43 -17.82
CA HIS A 155 -22.02 30.98 -18.50
C HIS A 155 -21.59 30.53 -19.89
N VAL A 156 -21.35 29.23 -20.08
CA VAL A 156 -21.50 28.63 -21.40
C VAL A 156 -22.98 28.71 -21.70
N GLY A 157 -23.35 29.82 -22.35
CA GLY A 157 -24.70 30.11 -22.77
C GLY A 157 -25.15 29.05 -23.77
N THR A 158 -26.05 28.18 -23.33
CA THR A 158 -27.17 27.75 -24.16
C THR A 158 -28.43 28.29 -23.52
N ALA A 159 -28.69 29.57 -23.79
CA ALA A 159 -29.98 30.18 -23.49
C ALA A 159 -31.07 29.50 -24.31
N ALA A 160 -32.07 28.96 -23.63
CA ALA A 160 -33.45 28.94 -24.10
C ALA A 160 -34.32 29.55 -22.98
N PRO A 161 -35.27 30.45 -23.29
CA PRO A 161 -35.82 31.39 -22.31
C PRO A 161 -36.95 30.78 -21.48
N GLY A 162 -37.08 31.26 -20.26
CA GLY A 162 -38.34 31.23 -19.51
C GLY A 162 -38.34 30.33 -18.27
N CYS A 163 -38.00 30.90 -17.12
CA CYS A 163 -38.78 30.75 -15.88
C CYS A 163 -38.24 31.71 -14.81
N PRO A 164 -39.09 32.49 -14.12
CA PRO A 164 -38.65 33.49 -13.17
C PRO A 164 -38.14 32.84 -11.87
N ALA A 165 -37.06 33.42 -11.35
CA ALA A 165 -36.45 33.05 -10.08
C ALA A 165 -37.35 33.44 -8.90
N GLU A 166 -37.74 32.47 -8.08
CA GLU A 166 -38.18 32.73 -6.72
C GLU A 166 -37.00 32.64 -5.76
N ARG A 167 -36.73 33.78 -5.10
CA ARG A 167 -35.83 33.88 -3.95
C ARG A 167 -36.46 33.12 -2.80
N SER A 168 -35.74 32.21 -2.15
CA SER A 168 -36.04 31.91 -0.75
C SER A 168 -34.79 31.65 0.06
N SER A 169 -34.84 32.23 1.24
CA SER A 169 -33.81 32.47 2.23
C SER A 169 -33.41 31.23 3.03
N ALA A 170 -32.13 31.21 3.41
CA ALA A 170 -31.57 30.73 4.68
C ALA A 170 -32.32 29.66 5.48
N ALA A 171 -31.67 28.51 5.67
CA ALA A 171 -31.79 27.73 6.91
C ALA A 171 -30.47 27.00 7.21
N ARG A 172 -29.85 27.38 8.34
CA ARG A 172 -28.77 26.63 8.99
C ARG A 172 -29.34 25.31 9.51
N ALA A 173 -28.67 24.19 9.27
CA ALA A 173 -28.89 22.96 10.04
C ALA A 173 -27.57 22.23 10.26
N ALA A 174 -27.26 22.02 11.53
CA ALA A 174 -26.08 21.30 12.00
C ALA A 174 -26.28 19.78 11.82
N GLY A 175 -25.53 19.18 10.90
CA GLY A 175 -25.51 17.72 10.66
C GLY A 175 -24.34 17.06 11.40
N ARG A 176 -24.67 16.21 12.38
CA ARG A 176 -23.72 15.43 13.19
C ARG A 176 -23.11 14.30 12.33
N PHE A 177 -21.79 14.27 12.17
CA PHE A 177 -21.09 13.28 11.33
C PHE A 177 -20.94 11.94 12.08
N LEU A 178 -21.70 10.92 11.69
CA LEU A 178 -21.55 9.55 12.19
C LEU A 178 -20.46 8.82 11.36
N LYS A 179 -19.45 8.29 12.05
CA LYS A 179 -18.34 7.50 11.48
C LYS A 179 -18.86 6.24 10.77
N GLY A 180 -18.88 6.26 9.44
CA GLY A 180 -19.06 5.07 8.61
C GLY A 180 -17.78 4.23 8.55
N ARG A 181 -17.84 3.00 9.07
CA ARG A 181 -16.81 1.97 8.86
C ARG A 181 -16.74 1.60 7.37
N ALA A 182 -15.54 1.24 6.92
CA ALA A 182 -15.23 0.84 5.55
C ALA A 182 -16.23 -0.18 4.99
N SER A 183 -17.09 0.26 4.07
CA SER A 183 -18.03 -0.60 3.36
C SER A 183 -17.35 -1.16 2.11
N ARG A 184 -16.97 -2.44 2.16
CA ARG A 184 -16.69 -3.21 0.93
C ARG A 184 -18.02 -3.34 0.18
N LYS A 185 -18.07 -2.85 -1.06
CA LYS A 185 -19.19 -3.05 -1.98
C LYS A 185 -19.42 -4.57 -2.15
N PRO A 186 -20.61 -5.12 -1.88
CA PRO A 186 -20.87 -6.57 -1.96
C PRO A 186 -20.72 -7.07 -3.41
N PRO A 187 -20.26 -8.30 -3.64
CA PRO A 187 -20.15 -8.86 -4.98
C PRO A 187 -21.55 -9.06 -5.59
N ALA A 188 -21.70 -8.71 -6.87
CA ALA A 188 -22.94 -8.86 -7.61
C ALA A 188 -23.36 -10.34 -7.67
N ARG A 189 -24.50 -10.67 -7.05
CA ARG A 189 -25.19 -11.94 -7.30
C ARG A 189 -25.71 -11.94 -8.74
N SER A 190 -25.44 -13.01 -9.46
CA SER A 190 -25.98 -13.30 -10.79
C SER A 190 -27.51 -13.43 -10.72
N ALA A 191 -28.22 -12.40 -11.16
CA ALA A 191 -29.63 -12.46 -11.50
C ALA A 191 -29.81 -11.77 -12.87
N GLY A 192 -30.71 -12.34 -13.67
CA GLY A 192 -30.79 -12.18 -15.12
C GLY A 192 -30.74 -10.75 -15.64
N ARG A 193 -30.14 -10.62 -16.83
CA ARG A 193 -30.20 -9.41 -17.65
C ARG A 193 -31.67 -9.05 -17.94
N THR A 194 -32.08 -7.86 -17.52
CA THR A 194 -33.10 -7.08 -18.22
C THR A 194 -32.55 -5.67 -18.40
N THR A 195 -32.18 -5.34 -19.63
CA THR A 195 -31.86 -3.98 -20.06
C THR A 195 -33.15 -3.15 -20.06
N GLN A 196 -33.46 -2.47 -18.97
CA GLN A 196 -34.47 -1.42 -18.99
C GLN A 196 -33.81 -0.09 -19.34
N ARG A 197 -34.08 0.35 -20.58
CA ARG A 197 -33.84 1.69 -21.10
C ARG A 197 -34.55 2.68 -20.17
N ARG A 198 -33.81 3.48 -19.40
CA ARG A 198 -34.41 4.52 -18.54
C ARG A 198 -34.86 5.69 -19.42
N HIS A 199 -36.17 5.77 -19.68
CA HIS A 199 -36.79 6.98 -20.19
C HIS A 199 -36.86 8.04 -19.09
N HIS A 200 -36.67 9.30 -19.48
CA HIS A 200 -36.49 10.49 -18.64
C HIS A 200 -37.74 10.96 -17.87
N HIS A 201 -38.73 10.09 -17.61
CA HIS A 201 -40.07 10.54 -17.19
C HIS A 201 -40.67 9.85 -15.96
N GLN A 202 -39.83 9.40 -15.03
CA GLN A 202 -40.30 8.88 -13.75
C GLN A 202 -39.35 9.28 -12.61
N ILE A 203 -39.32 10.57 -12.32
CA ILE A 203 -38.91 11.10 -11.03
C ILE A 203 -40.05 12.03 -10.61
N ASP A 204 -41.18 11.46 -10.18
CA ASP A 204 -42.14 12.20 -9.39
C ASP A 204 -43.07 11.25 -8.65
N ARG A 205 -43.37 11.65 -7.41
CA ARG A 205 -44.15 10.97 -6.37
C ARG A 205 -43.41 9.91 -5.55
N VAL A 206 -42.58 10.41 -4.63
CA VAL A 206 -42.75 10.08 -3.20
C VAL A 206 -42.52 11.37 -2.41
N HIS A 207 -43.59 11.97 -1.88
CA HIS A 207 -43.49 13.03 -0.88
C HIS A 207 -43.52 12.38 0.50
N GLY A 208 -42.35 12.31 1.13
CA GLY A 208 -42.13 12.13 2.55
C GLY A 208 -40.81 12.84 2.86
N ARG A 209 -40.79 13.71 3.86
CA ARG A 209 -39.63 14.55 4.23
C ARG A 209 -38.42 13.69 4.62
N GLU A 210 -37.59 13.33 3.66
CA GLU A 210 -36.22 12.86 3.89
C GLU A 210 -35.31 13.42 2.79
N GLU A 211 -34.27 14.15 3.19
CA GLU A 211 -33.23 14.69 2.31
C GLU A 211 -32.64 13.56 1.46
N SER A 212 -33.02 13.52 0.19
CA SER A 212 -32.60 12.47 -0.73
C SER A 212 -31.25 12.85 -1.33
N ALA A 213 -30.16 12.48 -0.66
CA ALA A 213 -28.81 12.58 -1.22
C ALA A 213 -28.67 11.61 -2.40
N VAL A 214 -28.60 12.16 -3.62
CA VAL A 214 -28.35 11.36 -4.83
C VAL A 214 -26.86 11.04 -4.92
N CYS A 215 -26.45 9.89 -4.39
CA CYS A 215 -25.11 9.33 -4.62
C CYS A 215 -25.04 8.72 -6.03
N ARG A 216 -24.39 9.41 -6.98
CA ARG A 216 -23.98 8.80 -8.25
C ARG A 216 -22.63 8.11 -8.07
N ASP A 217 -22.63 6.78 -8.04
CA ASP A 217 -21.41 5.97 -7.90
C ASP A 217 -20.79 5.67 -9.27
N ALA A 218 -19.59 6.19 -9.53
CA ALA A 218 -18.82 5.97 -10.75
C ALA A 218 -18.02 4.65 -10.66
N SER A 219 -18.71 3.51 -10.76
CA SER A 219 -18.10 2.19 -10.62
C SER A 219 -17.24 1.79 -11.83
N ARG A 220 -15.94 1.51 -11.66
CA ARG A 220 -15.05 0.91 -12.69
C ARG A 220 -14.23 -0.25 -12.10
N ARG A 221 -14.17 -1.41 -12.80
CA ARG A 221 -13.32 -2.59 -12.49
C ARG A 221 -12.85 -3.31 -13.77
N HIS A 222 -11.75 -4.10 -13.62
CA HIS A 222 -11.15 -5.20 -14.45
C HIS A 222 -9.71 -4.92 -14.96
N PRO A 223 -8.89 -5.94 -15.34
CA PRO A 223 -8.46 -7.18 -14.65
C PRO A 223 -6.94 -7.17 -14.30
N ILE A 224 -6.44 -8.22 -13.62
CA ILE A 224 -5.06 -8.35 -13.08
C ILE A 224 -4.13 -9.03 -14.11
N VAL A 225 -2.93 -8.48 -14.33
CA VAL A 225 -1.84 -9.07 -15.15
C VAL A 225 -0.57 -9.16 -14.29
N ASN A 226 0.21 -10.24 -14.44
CA ASN A 226 1.39 -10.57 -13.63
C ASN A 226 2.56 -9.58 -13.85
N PHE A 227 3.29 -9.28 -12.76
CA PHE A 227 4.44 -8.36 -12.73
C PHE A 227 5.75 -9.09 -12.40
N ALA A 228 6.85 -8.68 -13.06
CA ALA A 228 8.21 -9.12 -12.72
C ALA A 228 8.86 -8.14 -11.72
N VAL A 229 9.47 -8.69 -10.66
CA VAL A 229 10.25 -7.93 -9.68
C VAL A 229 11.69 -7.84 -10.17
N GLN A 230 12.19 -6.63 -10.41
CA GLN A 230 13.59 -6.42 -10.76
C GLN A 230 14.36 -5.99 -9.50
N THR A 231 15.31 -6.81 -9.07
CA THR A 231 16.23 -6.49 -7.97
C THR A 231 17.27 -5.49 -8.47
N ALA A 232 17.12 -4.23 -8.07
CA ALA A 232 18.14 -3.20 -8.31
C ALA A 232 19.41 -3.55 -7.53
N ARG A 233 20.51 -3.81 -8.25
CA ARG A 233 21.87 -3.82 -7.69
C ARG A 233 22.25 -2.39 -7.35
N SER A 234 22.37 -2.06 -6.06
CA SER A 234 22.95 -0.79 -5.62
C SER A 234 24.43 -0.80 -6.02
N ARG A 235 24.84 0.16 -6.84
CA ARG A 235 26.25 0.49 -7.10
C ARG A 235 26.61 1.68 -6.21
N VAL A 236 27.72 1.48 -5.49
CA VAL A 236 28.52 2.40 -4.65
C VAL A 236 27.91 2.77 -3.32
#